data_AF-A0A3B1CYQ5-F1
#
_entry.id   AF-A0A3B1CYQ5-F1
#
_cell.length_a   1.000
_cell.length_b   1.000
_cell.length_c   1.000
_cell.angle_alpha   90.00
_cell.angle_beta   90.00
_cell.angle_gamma   90.00
#
_symmetry.space_group_name_H-M   'P 1'
#
loop_
_entity.id
_entity.type
_entity.pdbx_description
1 polymer ?
#
loop_
_entity_poly.entity_id
_entity_poly.type
_entity_poly.pdbx_seq_one_letter_code
_entity_poly.pdbx_strand_id
1 'polypeptide(L)' 'MTAKILVADDSITIQKIVALAFENEDAIVEGIGNGDEALTRLKSFKPDVVLADI' A
#
# COMPACT_ATOMS: atom_id res chain seq x y z
N MET A 1 -7.42 15.97 1.01
CA MET A 1 -7.27 15.23 -0.26
C MET A 1 -6.68 13.92 0.17
N THR A 2 -7.45 12.84 0.08
CA THR A 2 -7.07 11.57 0.68
C THR A 2 -5.94 10.92 -0.11
N ALA A 3 -4.77 10.78 0.51
CA ALA A 3 -3.60 10.18 -0.12
C ALA A 3 -3.78 8.65 -0.23
N LYS A 4 -3.49 8.07 -1.38
CA LYS A 4 -3.54 6.62 -1.58
C LYS A 4 -2.14 6.02 -1.57
N ILE A 5 -1.90 5.13 -0.62
CA ILE A 5 -0.61 4.50 -0.37
C ILE A 5 -0.72 3.01 -0.69
N LEU A 6 0.11 2.52 -1.59
CA LEU A 6 0.25 1.09 -1.87
C LEU A 6 1.53 0.58 -1.23
N VAL A 7 1.44 -0.46 -0.40
CA VAL A 7 2.59 -1.08 0.28
C VAL A 7 2.86 -2.44 -0.36
N ALA A 8 3.97 -2.55 -1.07
CA ALA A 8 4.44 -3.75 -1.73
C ALA A 8 5.57 -4.39 -0.92
N ASP A 9 5.22 -5.37 -0.09
CA ASP A 9 6.11 -6.01 0.89
C ASP A 9 5.58 -7.43 1.12
N ASP A 10 6.45 -8.44 1.19
CA ASP A 10 6.03 -9.84 1.38
C ASP A 10 5.56 -10.14 2.81
N SER A 11 5.90 -9.26 3.76
CA SER A 11 5.51 -9.33 5.16
C SER A 11 4.16 -8.63 5.41
N ILE A 12 3.15 -9.46 5.69
CA ILE A 12 1.84 -9.00 6.17
C ILE A 12 1.97 -8.13 7.43
N THR A 13 3.01 -8.35 8.25
CA THR A 13 3.25 -7.54 9.45
C THR A 13 3.58 -6.11 9.09
N ILE A 14 4.46 -5.88 8.10
CA ILE A 14 4.83 -4.53 7.65
C ILE A 14 3.62 -3.84 7.02
N GLN A 15 2.89 -4.53 6.14
CA GLN A 15 1.67 -3.98 5.54
C GLN A 15 0.67 -3.48 6.60
N LYS A 16 0.47 -4.25 7.68
CA LYS A 16 -0.41 -3.87 8.79
C LYS A 16 0.13 -2.71 9.61
N ILE A 17 1.43 -2.68 9.90
CA ILE A 17 2.05 -1.58 10.64
C ILE A 17 1.89 -0.27 9.88
N VAL A 18 2.10 -0.28 8.57
CA VAL A 18 1.90 0.92 7.74
C VAL A 18 0.43 1.32 7.73
N ALA A 19 -0.51 0.38 7.56
CA ALA A 19 -1.94 0.69 7.62
C ALA A 19 -2.35 1.32 8.96
N LEU A 20 -1.85 0.78 10.09
CA LEU A 20 -2.09 1.32 11.43
C LEU A 20 -1.48 2.72 11.61
N ALA A 21 -0.29 2.97 11.04
CA ALA A 21 0.36 4.27 11.13
C ALA A 21 -0.45 5.40 10.46
N PHE A 22 -1.24 5.06 9.44
CA PHE A 22 -2.06 6.02 8.68
C PHE A 22 -3.56 5.90 8.98
N GLU A 23 -3.99 5.06 9.92
CA GLU A 23 -5.41 4.81 10.23
C GLU A 23 -6.17 6.08 10.66
N ASN A 24 -5.46 7.04 11.28
CA ASN A 24 -6.04 8.30 11.75
C ASN A 24 -5.70 9.50 10.85
N GLU A 25 -5.04 9.26 9.72
CA GLU A 25 -4.68 10.29 8.74
C GLU A 25 -5.68 10.31 7.57
N ASP A 26 -5.69 11.40 6.77
CA ASP A 26 -6.47 11.47 5.52
C ASP A 26 -5.75 10.64 4.43
N ALA A 27 -5.61 9.34 4.66
CA ALA A 27 -4.92 8.40 3.78
C ALA A 27 -5.62 7.03 3.71
N ILE A 28 -5.49 6.35 2.58
CA ILE A 28 -5.96 4.99 2.34
C ILE A 28 -4.74 4.13 2.03
N VAL A 29 -4.53 3.08 2.81
CA VAL A 29 -3.39 2.15 2.65
C VAL A 29 -3.90 0.79 2.14
N GLU A 30 -3.32 0.30 1.05
CA GLU A 30 -3.54 -1.06 0.53
C GLU A 30 -2.21 -1.82 0.51
N GLY A 31 -2.17 -3.03 1.08
CA GLY A 31 -1.00 -3.90 1.10
C GLY A 31 -1.07 -4.96 -0.01
N ILE A 32 0.06 -5.23 -0.66
CA ILE A 32 0.23 -6.30 -1.64
C ILE A 32 1.48 -7.11 -1.31
N GLY A 33 1.39 -8.44 -1.42
CA GLY A 33 2.48 -9.36 -1.08
C GLY A 33 3.24 -9.94 -2.27
N ASN A 34 2.84 -9.61 -3.50
CA ASN A 34 3.47 -10.17 -4.70
C ASN A 34 3.55 -9.14 -5.85
N GLY A 35 4.55 -9.32 -6.72
CA GLY A 35 4.78 -8.44 -7.88
C GLY A 35 3.75 -8.60 -9.00
N ASP A 36 3.15 -9.79 -9.13
CA ASP A 36 2.16 -10.07 -10.19
C ASP A 36 0.85 -9.28 -9.96
N GLU A 37 0.39 -9.17 -8.71
CA GLU A 37 -0.77 -8.35 -8.37
C GLU A 37 -0.42 -6.86 -8.34
N ALA A 38 0.85 -6.49 -8.15
CA ALA A 38 1.29 -5.09 -8.09
C ALA A 38 0.89 -4.31 -9.34
N LEU A 39 1.14 -4.84 -10.53
CA LEU A 39 0.79 -4.17 -11.80
C LEU A 39 -0.72 -3.99 -11.97
N THR A 40 -1.51 -4.96 -11.48
CA THR A 40 -2.97 -4.88 -11.52
C THR A 40 -3.47 -3.84 -10.52
N ARG A 41 -2.94 -3.84 -9.30
CA ARG A 41 -3.31 -2.90 -8.23
C ARG A 41 -2.88 -1.48 -8.51
N LEU A 42 -1.70 -1.26 -9.08
CA LEU A 42 -1.27 0.07 -9.53
C LEU A 42 -2.28 0.71 -10.47
N LYS A 43 -2.88 -0.06 -11.38
CA LYS A 43 -3.87 0.44 -12.35
C LYS A 43 -5.26 0.64 -11.73
N SER A 44 -5.70 -0.24 -10.83
CA SER A 44 -7.03 -0.18 -10.24
C SER A 44 -7.10 0.79 -9.05
N PHE A 45 -6.16 0.68 -8.12
CA PHE A 45 -6.10 1.49 -6.91
C PHE A 45 -5.65 2.93 -7.21
N LYS A 46 -4.74 3.08 -8.19
CA LYS A 46 -4.09 4.34 -8.57
C LYS A 46 -3.51 5.05 -7.35
N PRO A 47 -2.49 4.45 -6.71
CA PRO A 47 -1.85 5.08 -5.56
C PRO A 47 -1.13 6.36 -5.97
N ASP A 48 -1.10 7.31 -5.04
CA ASP A 48 -0.27 8.51 -5.14
C ASP A 48 1.17 8.19 -4.73
N VAL A 49 1.36 7.23 -3.82
CA VAL A 49 2.66 6.78 -3.29
C VAL A 49 2.70 5.27 -3.25
N VAL A 50 3.84 4.69 -3.66
CA VAL A 50 4.13 3.26 -3.53
C VAL A 50 5.32 3.08 -2.61
N LEU A 51 5.15 2.33 -1.52
CA LEU A 51 6.22 1.83 -0.68
C LEU A 51 6.56 0.43 -1.17
N ALA A 52 7.77 0.22 -1.69
CA ALA A 52 8.20 -1.08 -2.19
C ALA A 52 9.43 -1.54 -1.40
N ASP A 53 9.37 -2.78 -0.90
CA ASP A 53 10.53 -3.47 -0.35
C ASP A 53 11.44 -4.02 -1.48
N ILE A 54 12.72 -4.24 -1.18
CA ILE A 54 13.78 -4.68 -2.14
C ILE A 54 14.02 -6.18 -2.13
#